data_AF-A0A7C4VP00-F1
#
_entry.id   AF-A0A7C4VP00-F1
#
_cell.length_a   1.000
_cell.length_b   1.000
_cell.length_c   1.000
_cell.angle_alpha   90.00
_cell.angle_beta   90.00
_cell.angle_gamma   90.00
#
_symmetry.space_group_name_H-M   'P 1'
#
loop_
_entity.id
_entity.type
_entity.pdbx_description
1 polymer ?
#
loop_
_entity_poly.entity_id
_entity_poly.type
_entity_poly.pdbx_seq_one_letter_code
_entity_poly.pdbx_strand_id
1 'polypeptide(L)'
;MTEDYEKALNDFLEDFKKEPNNFILAYVKLLTNITDAPIEFQIAAALFDLSTVTGKTFRFLSAVDESLFSSKDEEISGRKLNLWFIILGKTRIVRKTTGVVNKIDEALNELGVNTVSNAFSIPYLVTELSKMVNDNAVYAAWLSDECSAFFSLLAKKDSYLIDAEAVLSRLYDGKTYSAGTQSRGKEYVPNPFLTVFLASTNSLPAKFKVDAFQQGFYNRFIFVPAVRKKTKPLRQGLSKEEKANAQELLQYLNALKACNLLYYLCLCEEANQLYSKFEEEIEIEIEKGNLGIKEGYYGGVPNFVIRIACLFRLNRMSVKDIEDLEREHSPLLFVSERDMSLAIKFGRLIWMWFERMMILRTEYGA
;
A
#
# COMPACT_ATOMS: atom_id res chain seq x y z
N MET A 1 -4.76 20.15 -9.61
CA MET A 1 -3.37 19.65 -9.60
C MET A 1 -2.52 20.66 -10.32
N THR A 2 -1.27 20.85 -9.92
CA THR A 2 -0.36 21.79 -10.57
C THR A 2 0.19 21.22 -11.88
N GLU A 3 0.71 22.07 -12.76
CA GLU A 3 1.40 21.62 -13.98
C GLU A 3 2.60 20.72 -13.65
N ASP A 4 3.33 21.04 -12.59
CA ASP A 4 4.45 20.23 -12.08
C ASP A 4 4.03 18.80 -11.75
N TYR A 5 2.84 18.63 -11.17
CA TYR A 5 2.31 17.30 -10.87
C TYR A 5 2.03 16.50 -12.13
N GLU A 6 1.37 17.12 -13.12
CA GLU A 6 1.05 16.41 -14.36
C GLU A 6 2.32 16.02 -15.11
N LYS A 7 3.32 16.90 -15.10
CA LYS A 7 4.65 16.61 -15.64
C LYS A 7 5.30 15.43 -14.89
N ALA A 8 5.36 15.47 -13.56
CA ALA A 8 5.94 14.40 -12.76
C ALA A 8 5.24 13.05 -12.98
N LEU A 9 3.92 13.05 -13.07
CA LEU A 9 3.13 11.84 -13.33
C LEU A 9 3.40 11.30 -14.75
N ASN A 10 3.44 12.17 -15.75
CA ASN A 10 3.74 11.77 -17.12
C ASN A 10 5.17 11.23 -17.26
N ASP A 11 6.15 11.91 -16.66
CA ASP A 11 7.55 11.48 -16.65
C ASP A 11 7.70 10.10 -15.99
N PHE A 12 6.99 9.87 -14.88
CA PHE A 12 6.91 8.56 -14.24
C PHE A 12 6.32 7.52 -15.19
N LEU A 13 5.16 7.79 -15.80
CA LEU A 13 4.48 6.87 -16.71
C LEU A 13 5.30 6.54 -17.96
N GLU A 14 5.99 7.51 -18.55
CA GLU A 14 6.85 7.30 -19.73
C GLU A 14 8.03 6.40 -19.41
N ASP A 15 8.63 6.58 -18.24
CA ASP A 15 9.67 5.67 -17.77
C ASP A 15 9.11 4.27 -17.51
N PHE A 16 7.93 4.18 -16.93
CA PHE A 16 7.28 2.92 -16.62
C PHE A 16 6.92 2.10 -17.87
N LYS A 17 6.62 2.77 -19.00
CA LYS A 17 6.37 2.14 -20.32
C LYS A 17 7.58 1.43 -20.93
N LYS A 18 8.80 1.73 -20.47
CA LYS A 18 10.02 1.12 -21.00
C LYS A 18 10.21 -0.32 -20.53
N GLU A 19 9.41 -0.78 -19.59
CA GLU A 19 9.54 -2.11 -19.00
C GLU A 19 8.76 -3.17 -19.81
N PRO A 20 9.41 -4.25 -20.28
CA PRO A 20 8.81 -5.21 -21.20
C PRO A 20 7.70 -6.05 -20.55
N ASN A 21 7.87 -6.42 -19.28
CA ASN A 21 6.87 -7.05 -18.44
C ASN A 21 6.50 -6.05 -17.36
N ASN A 22 5.26 -5.58 -17.34
CA ASN A 22 4.85 -4.57 -16.39
C ASN A 22 3.40 -4.77 -15.98
N PHE A 23 3.20 -5.50 -14.88
CA PHE A 23 1.88 -5.79 -14.31
C PHE A 23 1.07 -4.52 -14.08
N ILE A 24 1.64 -3.51 -13.41
CA ILE A 24 0.96 -2.25 -13.08
C ILE A 24 0.54 -1.52 -14.35
N LEU A 25 1.38 -1.46 -15.38
CA LEU A 25 1.02 -0.80 -16.63
C LEU A 25 -0.09 -1.56 -17.38
N ALA A 26 -0.02 -2.89 -17.42
CA ALA A 26 -1.06 -3.73 -18.00
C ALA A 26 -2.39 -3.55 -17.26
N TYR A 27 -2.34 -3.50 -15.93
CA TYR A 27 -3.49 -3.24 -15.06
C TYR A 27 -4.10 -1.86 -15.32
N VAL A 28 -3.29 -0.81 -15.33
CA VAL A 28 -3.73 0.57 -15.64
C VAL A 28 -4.30 0.66 -17.05
N LYS A 29 -3.68 0.00 -18.04
CA LYS A 29 -4.20 -0.02 -19.42
C LYS A 29 -5.58 -0.68 -19.49
N LEU A 30 -5.75 -1.83 -18.81
CA LEU A 30 -7.04 -2.50 -18.74
C LEU A 30 -8.09 -1.62 -18.06
N LEU A 31 -7.83 -1.11 -16.85
CA LEU A 31 -8.77 -0.27 -16.11
C LEU A 31 -9.07 1.05 -16.81
N THR A 32 -8.08 1.66 -17.44
CA THR A 32 -8.26 2.85 -18.27
C THR A 32 -9.13 2.55 -19.48
N ASN A 33 -9.15 1.32 -20.01
CA ASN A 33 -10.05 0.95 -21.10
C ASN A 33 -11.51 0.77 -20.64
N ILE A 34 -11.73 0.24 -19.44
CA ILE A 34 -13.07 -0.14 -18.97
C ILE A 34 -13.72 0.88 -18.03
N THR A 35 -12.95 1.74 -17.36
CA THR A 35 -13.43 2.72 -16.38
C THR A 35 -13.01 4.15 -16.74
N ASP A 36 -13.60 5.13 -16.06
CA ASP A 36 -13.15 6.52 -16.02
C ASP A 36 -12.51 6.91 -14.67
N ALA A 37 -12.08 5.93 -13.87
CA ALA A 37 -11.36 6.19 -12.64
C ALA A 37 -10.03 6.91 -12.96
N PRO A 38 -9.61 7.89 -12.14
CA PRO A 38 -8.29 8.51 -12.28
C PRO A 38 -7.15 7.48 -12.32
N ILE A 39 -6.12 7.73 -13.14
CA ILE A 39 -4.98 6.83 -13.31
C ILE A 39 -4.25 6.61 -11.97
N GLU A 40 -4.21 7.63 -11.13
CA GLU A 40 -3.66 7.58 -9.78
C GLU A 40 -4.29 6.47 -8.93
N PHE A 41 -5.62 6.34 -8.98
CA PHE A 41 -6.32 5.30 -8.23
C PHE A 41 -6.03 3.91 -8.81
N GLN A 42 -5.88 3.81 -10.12
CA GLN A 42 -5.56 2.55 -10.79
C GLN A 42 -4.14 2.08 -10.46
N ILE A 43 -3.17 3.00 -10.39
CA ILE A 43 -1.80 2.69 -9.95
C ILE A 43 -1.80 2.25 -8.48
N ALA A 44 -2.50 2.98 -7.60
CA ALA A 44 -2.62 2.63 -6.19
C ALA A 44 -3.24 1.24 -6.01
N ALA A 45 -4.24 0.89 -6.82
CA ALA A 45 -4.88 -0.43 -6.80
C ALA A 45 -3.94 -1.54 -7.25
N ALA A 46 -3.22 -1.35 -8.35
CA ALA A 46 -2.26 -2.33 -8.83
C ALA A 46 -1.13 -2.56 -7.80
N LEU A 47 -0.63 -1.49 -7.17
CA LEU A 47 0.35 -1.59 -6.08
C LEU A 47 -0.23 -2.27 -4.85
N PHE A 48 -1.49 -2.03 -4.54
CA PHE A 48 -2.18 -2.68 -3.43
C PHE A 48 -2.36 -4.17 -3.67
N ASP A 49 -2.76 -4.59 -4.88
CA ASP A 49 -2.88 -6.00 -5.26
C ASP A 49 -1.52 -6.70 -5.13
N LEU A 50 -0.45 -6.10 -5.66
CA LEU A 50 0.94 -6.60 -5.51
C LEU A 50 1.37 -6.69 -4.04
N SER A 51 1.18 -5.60 -3.30
CA SER A 51 1.51 -5.52 -1.87
C SER A 51 0.74 -6.57 -1.07
N THR A 52 -0.50 -6.87 -1.45
CA THR A 52 -1.32 -7.87 -0.79
C THR A 52 -0.78 -9.27 -1.11
N VAL A 53 -0.69 -9.67 -2.38
CA VAL A 53 -0.29 -11.04 -2.76
C VAL A 53 1.13 -11.41 -2.36
N THR A 54 2.03 -10.44 -2.20
CA THR A 54 3.38 -10.67 -1.69
C THR A 54 3.40 -11.16 -0.24
N GLY A 55 2.38 -10.78 0.54
CA GLY A 55 2.05 -11.36 1.84
C GLY A 55 3.25 -11.56 2.76
N LYS A 56 3.30 -12.73 3.41
CA LYS A 56 4.41 -13.10 4.32
C LYS A 56 5.68 -13.55 3.59
N THR A 57 5.60 -13.75 2.28
CA THR A 57 6.56 -14.46 1.42
C THR A 57 7.70 -13.57 0.97
N PHE A 58 7.46 -12.30 0.69
CA PHE A 58 8.49 -11.37 0.22
C PHE A 58 8.79 -10.30 1.26
N ARG A 59 10.07 -10.11 1.57
CA ARG A 59 10.53 -9.13 2.58
C ARG A 59 11.75 -8.39 2.12
N PHE A 60 11.85 -7.11 2.49
CA PHE A 60 13.08 -6.36 2.31
C PHE A 60 14.07 -6.68 3.45
N LEU A 61 15.29 -7.08 3.10
CA LEU A 61 16.33 -7.36 4.08
C LEU A 61 16.98 -6.05 4.53
N SER A 62 16.94 -5.79 5.83
CA SER A 62 17.53 -4.61 6.46
C SER A 62 18.17 -5.00 7.78
N ALA A 63 19.46 -4.70 7.94
CA ALA A 63 20.19 -4.96 9.19
C ALA A 63 19.59 -4.18 10.37
N VAL A 64 19.00 -3.00 10.12
CA VAL A 64 18.35 -2.18 11.17
C VAL A 64 17.07 -2.84 11.68
N ASP A 65 16.39 -3.62 10.82
CA ASP A 65 15.16 -4.33 11.16
C ASP A 65 15.44 -5.77 11.67
N GLU A 66 16.72 -6.16 11.81
CA GLU A 66 17.13 -7.47 12.32
C GLU A 66 17.14 -7.49 13.85
N SER A 67 16.58 -8.56 14.43
CA SER A 67 16.49 -8.71 15.88
C SER A 67 17.84 -9.19 16.45
N LEU A 68 18.58 -8.28 17.09
CA LEU A 68 19.89 -8.60 17.68
C LEU A 68 19.81 -9.57 18.87
N PHE A 69 18.66 -9.65 19.54
CA PHE A 69 18.49 -10.37 20.80
C PHE A 69 17.37 -11.41 20.77
N SER A 70 16.79 -11.73 19.60
CA SER A 70 15.83 -12.83 19.55
C SER A 70 16.56 -14.16 19.72
N SER A 71 16.34 -14.81 20.86
CA SER A 71 16.81 -16.17 21.15
C SER A 71 16.09 -17.25 20.31
N LYS A 72 15.34 -16.84 19.29
CA LYS A 72 14.60 -17.71 18.38
C LYS A 72 15.09 -17.42 16.98
N ASP A 73 15.67 -18.43 16.34
CA ASP A 73 15.95 -18.48 14.89
C ASP A 73 14.65 -18.37 14.02
N GLU A 74 13.50 -18.06 14.63
CA GLU A 74 12.17 -18.15 14.05
C GLU A 74 11.47 -16.80 13.81
N GLU A 75 11.99 -15.68 14.34
CA GLU A 75 11.47 -14.38 13.92
C GLU A 75 12.05 -14.05 12.55
N ILE A 76 11.29 -14.41 11.52
CA ILE A 76 11.57 -14.01 10.14
C ILE A 76 11.87 -12.50 10.13
N SER A 77 13.14 -12.15 9.90
CA SER A 77 13.63 -10.78 9.95
C SER A 77 13.30 -10.04 8.65
N GLY A 78 13.43 -8.72 8.68
CA GLY A 78 13.21 -7.87 7.50
C GLY A 78 11.81 -7.26 7.40
N ARG A 79 11.75 -6.22 6.58
CA ARG A 79 10.61 -5.33 6.46
C ARG A 79 9.57 -5.88 5.49
N LYS A 80 8.32 -5.87 5.92
CA LYS A 80 7.16 -6.28 5.11
C LYS A 80 6.86 -5.25 4.03
N LEU A 81 6.31 -5.73 2.91
CA LEU A 81 5.94 -4.91 1.76
C LEU A 81 4.50 -4.40 1.81
N ASN A 82 3.85 -4.44 2.98
CA ASN A 82 2.47 -3.99 3.15
C ASN A 82 2.36 -2.47 2.92
N LEU A 83 1.39 -2.06 2.11
CA LEU A 83 1.08 -0.67 1.80
C LEU A 83 -0.36 -0.36 2.19
N TRP A 84 -0.56 0.82 2.75
CA TRP A 84 -1.87 1.34 3.15
C TRP A 84 -2.20 2.55 2.30
N PHE A 85 -3.36 2.55 1.64
CA PHE A 85 -3.79 3.62 0.76
C PHE A 85 -5.09 4.25 1.24
N ILE A 86 -5.21 5.57 1.07
CA ILE A 86 -6.47 6.28 1.15
C ILE A 86 -6.67 7.07 -0.14
N ILE A 87 -7.58 6.60 -0.99
CA ILE A 87 -7.95 7.32 -2.22
C ILE A 87 -9.02 8.37 -1.92
N LEU A 88 -8.78 9.61 -2.37
CA LEU A 88 -9.62 10.76 -2.10
C LEU A 88 -10.17 11.34 -3.41
N GLY A 89 -11.49 11.40 -3.51
CA GLY A 89 -12.13 12.03 -4.66
C GLY A 89 -13.61 12.34 -4.43
N LYS A 90 -14.14 13.32 -5.17
CA LYS A 90 -15.54 13.74 -5.09
C LYS A 90 -16.52 12.57 -5.33
N THR A 91 -17.51 12.42 -4.46
CA THR A 91 -18.56 11.38 -4.57
C THR A 91 -19.24 11.43 -5.93
N ARG A 92 -19.62 10.26 -6.46
CA ARG A 92 -20.30 10.06 -7.75
C ARG A 92 -19.53 10.49 -9.00
N ILE A 93 -18.44 11.25 -8.88
CA ILE A 93 -17.68 11.77 -10.02
C ILE A 93 -16.50 10.85 -10.37
N VAL A 94 -15.71 10.42 -9.37
CA VAL A 94 -14.41 9.78 -9.60
C VAL A 94 -14.42 8.24 -9.60
N ARG A 95 -15.60 7.61 -9.69
CA ARG A 95 -15.82 6.13 -9.71
C ARG A 95 -14.87 5.31 -8.81
N LYS A 96 -14.70 5.71 -7.54
CA LYS A 96 -13.83 5.00 -6.58
C LYS A 96 -14.25 3.54 -6.37
N THR A 97 -15.50 3.34 -5.93
CA THR A 97 -16.07 2.03 -5.62
C THR A 97 -16.06 1.12 -6.86
N THR A 98 -16.85 1.48 -7.87
CA THR A 98 -17.07 0.62 -9.05
C THR A 98 -15.87 0.57 -10.00
N GLY A 99 -15.02 1.60 -9.99
CA GLY A 99 -13.88 1.71 -10.91
C GLY A 99 -12.62 1.04 -10.39
N VAL A 100 -12.47 0.91 -9.07
CA VAL A 100 -11.22 0.43 -8.45
C VAL A 100 -11.48 -0.53 -7.30
N VAL A 101 -12.22 -0.12 -6.26
CA VAL A 101 -12.37 -0.94 -5.03
C VAL A 101 -13.00 -2.30 -5.34
N ASN A 102 -14.06 -2.34 -6.16
CA ASN A 102 -14.69 -3.60 -6.55
C ASN A 102 -13.76 -4.49 -7.39
N LYS A 103 -12.80 -3.91 -8.12
CA LYS A 103 -11.85 -4.67 -8.96
C LYS A 103 -10.76 -5.33 -8.12
N ILE A 104 -10.31 -4.64 -7.09
CA ILE A 104 -9.47 -5.22 -6.05
C ILE A 104 -10.22 -6.35 -5.34
N ASP A 105 -11.46 -6.11 -4.89
CA ASP A 105 -12.26 -7.12 -4.18
C ASP A 105 -12.52 -8.37 -5.05
N GLU A 106 -12.90 -8.19 -6.33
CA GLU A 106 -13.03 -9.27 -7.31
C GLU A 106 -11.74 -10.10 -7.43
N ALA A 107 -10.58 -9.45 -7.54
CA ALA A 107 -9.29 -10.14 -7.66
C ALA A 107 -8.88 -10.87 -6.36
N LEU A 108 -9.02 -10.23 -5.20
CA LEU A 108 -8.67 -10.84 -3.92
C LEU A 108 -9.57 -12.04 -3.59
N ASN A 109 -10.86 -11.96 -3.90
CA ASN A 109 -11.80 -13.07 -3.69
C ASN A 109 -11.44 -14.27 -4.58
N GLU A 110 -11.11 -14.04 -5.85
CA GLU A 110 -10.68 -15.09 -6.77
C GLU A 110 -9.34 -15.73 -6.35
N LEU A 111 -8.44 -14.92 -5.78
CA LEU A 111 -7.19 -15.40 -5.20
C LEU A 111 -7.38 -16.09 -3.84
N GLY A 112 -8.56 -16.04 -3.22
CA GLY A 112 -8.80 -16.57 -1.87
C GLY A 112 -7.98 -15.85 -0.80
N VAL A 113 -7.78 -14.53 -0.91
CA VAL A 113 -7.14 -13.70 0.11
C VAL A 113 -8.17 -13.32 1.17
N ASN A 114 -7.81 -13.45 2.46
CA ASN A 114 -8.70 -13.05 3.54
C ASN A 114 -8.94 -11.54 3.52
N THR A 115 -10.20 -11.13 3.52
CA THR A 115 -10.60 -9.74 3.68
C THR A 115 -11.24 -9.54 5.05
N VAL A 116 -10.88 -8.46 5.74
CA VAL A 116 -11.53 -8.09 7.00
C VAL A 116 -12.83 -7.35 6.73
N SER A 117 -13.80 -7.53 7.60
CA SER A 117 -15.11 -6.91 7.47
C SER A 117 -15.08 -5.37 7.66
N ASN A 118 -16.09 -4.71 7.08
CA ASN A 118 -16.29 -3.26 7.22
C ASN A 118 -16.94 -2.85 8.56
N ALA A 119 -17.39 -3.79 9.39
CA ALA A 119 -18.01 -3.52 10.68
C ALA A 119 -16.93 -3.23 11.73
N PHE A 120 -16.58 -1.95 11.89
CA PHE A 120 -15.36 -1.61 12.61
C PHE A 120 -15.54 -1.36 14.10
N SER A 121 -14.95 -2.23 14.91
CA SER A 121 -14.37 -1.89 16.21
C SER A 121 -13.00 -2.56 16.32
N ILE A 122 -12.07 -1.97 17.07
CA ILE A 122 -10.74 -2.58 17.25
C ILE A 122 -10.81 -3.98 17.88
N PRO A 123 -11.61 -4.22 18.94
CA PRO A 123 -11.76 -5.58 19.48
C PRO A 123 -12.26 -6.55 18.41
N TYR A 124 -13.25 -6.15 17.60
CA TYR A 124 -13.76 -7.02 16.55
C TYR A 124 -12.73 -7.31 15.46
N LEU A 125 -11.97 -6.30 15.01
CA LEU A 125 -10.87 -6.48 14.06
C LEU A 125 -9.82 -7.46 14.60
N VAL A 126 -9.42 -7.32 15.86
CA VAL A 126 -8.44 -8.21 16.50
C VAL A 126 -8.99 -9.63 16.59
N THR A 127 -10.26 -9.80 16.99
CA THR A 127 -10.93 -11.10 16.98
C THR A 127 -10.91 -11.71 15.57
N GLU A 128 -11.25 -10.95 14.54
CA GLU A 128 -11.30 -11.41 13.15
C GLU A 128 -9.92 -11.83 12.64
N LEU A 129 -8.90 -10.99 12.84
CA LEU A 129 -7.51 -11.30 12.48
C LEU A 129 -6.97 -12.51 13.23
N SER A 130 -7.31 -12.69 14.52
CA SER A 130 -6.87 -13.84 15.31
C SER A 130 -7.43 -15.17 14.79
N LYS A 131 -8.57 -15.15 14.12
CA LYS A 131 -9.16 -16.33 13.46
C LYS A 131 -8.53 -16.65 12.11
N MET A 132 -7.81 -15.68 11.53
CA MET A 132 -7.10 -15.80 10.24
C MET A 132 -5.64 -16.26 10.41
N VAL A 133 -5.23 -16.63 11.62
CA VAL A 133 -3.86 -17.08 11.91
C VAL A 133 -3.58 -18.38 11.17
N ASN A 134 -2.52 -18.37 10.35
CA ASN A 134 -1.99 -19.54 9.67
C ASN A 134 -0.45 -19.52 9.69
N ASP A 135 0.17 -20.62 10.11
CA ASP A 135 1.62 -20.75 10.35
C ASP A 135 2.23 -19.60 11.17
N ASN A 136 1.61 -19.27 12.31
CA ASN A 136 2.09 -18.19 13.19
C ASN A 136 2.23 -16.82 12.49
N ALA A 137 1.39 -16.55 11.50
CA ALA A 137 1.25 -15.26 10.84
C ALA A 137 -0.21 -14.98 10.49
N VAL A 138 -0.54 -13.70 10.34
CA VAL A 138 -1.84 -13.27 9.80
C VAL A 138 -1.61 -12.57 8.48
N TYR A 139 -2.37 -12.97 7.46
CA TYR A 139 -2.34 -12.37 6.14
C TYR A 139 -3.77 -11.97 5.76
N ALA A 140 -4.02 -10.66 5.65
CA ALA A 140 -5.33 -10.12 5.37
C ALA A 140 -5.27 -8.76 4.66
N ALA A 141 -6.37 -8.42 3.98
CA ALA A 141 -6.60 -7.13 3.35
C ALA A 141 -7.81 -6.42 3.98
N TRP A 142 -7.74 -5.10 4.14
CA TRP A 142 -8.88 -4.27 4.53
C TRP A 142 -9.30 -3.37 3.39
N LEU A 143 -10.48 -3.67 2.82
CA LEU A 143 -11.08 -2.90 1.73
C LEU A 143 -12.33 -2.16 2.22
N SER A 144 -12.36 -0.85 2.06
CA SER A 144 -13.55 -0.05 2.37
C SER A 144 -13.76 1.00 1.30
N ASP A 145 -14.94 1.02 0.70
CA ASP A 145 -15.29 2.01 -0.33
C ASP A 145 -15.75 3.36 0.26
N GLU A 146 -16.08 3.39 1.56
CA GLU A 146 -16.35 4.60 2.33
C GLU A 146 -15.84 4.50 3.78
N CYS A 147 -14.64 5.05 4.05
CA CYS A 147 -14.05 5.00 5.39
C CYS A 147 -14.36 6.22 6.28
N SER A 148 -15.19 7.16 5.83
CA SER A 148 -15.41 8.42 6.57
C SER A 148 -16.08 8.23 7.94
N ALA A 149 -16.89 7.19 8.12
CA ALA A 149 -17.50 6.85 9.40
C ALA A 149 -16.45 6.41 10.43
N PHE A 150 -15.49 5.59 10.02
CA PHE A 150 -14.39 5.12 10.86
C PHE A 150 -13.55 6.29 11.38
N PHE A 151 -13.06 7.15 10.49
CA PHE A 151 -12.27 8.32 10.91
C PHE A 151 -13.08 9.36 11.70
N SER A 152 -14.39 9.47 11.45
CA SER A 152 -15.27 10.27 12.31
C SER A 152 -15.34 9.76 13.74
N LEU A 153 -15.33 8.44 13.94
CA LEU A 153 -15.30 7.83 15.26
C LEU A 153 -13.91 7.97 15.90
N LEU A 154 -12.82 7.84 15.14
CA LEU A 154 -11.46 8.13 15.63
C LEU A 154 -11.29 9.58 16.09
N ALA A 155 -11.94 10.52 15.40
CA ALA A 155 -11.85 11.93 15.73
C ALA A 155 -12.51 12.29 17.08
N LYS A 156 -13.47 11.50 17.57
CA LYS A 156 -14.14 11.76 18.85
C LYS A 156 -13.22 11.47 20.04
N LYS A 157 -13.19 12.37 21.03
CA LYS A 157 -12.31 12.27 22.22
C LYS A 157 -12.66 11.06 23.10
N ASP A 158 -13.94 10.81 23.33
CA ASP A 158 -14.44 9.73 24.19
C ASP A 158 -14.91 8.51 23.37
N SER A 159 -14.25 8.26 22.24
CA SER A 159 -14.55 7.12 21.39
C SER A 159 -14.05 5.83 22.03
N TYR A 160 -14.76 4.72 21.83
CA TYR A 160 -14.24 3.39 22.15
C TYR A 160 -13.02 2.99 21.28
N LEU A 161 -12.63 3.83 20.31
CA LEU A 161 -11.50 3.65 19.42
C LEU A 161 -10.22 4.39 19.86
N ILE A 162 -10.09 4.81 21.13
CA ILE A 162 -8.91 5.55 21.62
C ILE A 162 -7.59 4.83 21.27
N ASP A 163 -7.54 3.50 21.39
CA ASP A 163 -6.32 2.72 21.12
C ASP A 163 -6.16 2.31 19.65
N ALA A 164 -7.10 2.68 18.77
CA ALA A 164 -7.11 2.22 17.39
C ALA A 164 -5.87 2.62 16.61
N GLU A 165 -5.40 3.85 16.77
CA GLU A 165 -4.22 4.38 16.08
C GLU A 165 -2.96 3.59 16.48
N ALA A 166 -2.81 3.26 17.77
CA ALA A 166 -1.69 2.48 18.29
C ALA A 166 -1.75 1.02 17.82
N VAL A 167 -2.92 0.37 17.88
CA VAL A 167 -3.10 -1.01 17.42
C VAL A 167 -2.83 -1.12 15.92
N LEU A 168 -3.46 -0.26 15.11
CA LEU A 168 -3.27 -0.25 13.67
C LEU A 168 -1.81 0.05 13.30
N SER A 169 -1.14 0.99 13.98
CA SER A 169 0.29 1.25 13.76
C SER A 169 1.15 0.02 14.01
N ARG A 170 0.88 -0.76 15.07
CA ARG A 170 1.57 -2.03 15.33
C ARG A 170 1.30 -3.08 14.24
N LEU A 171 0.06 -3.17 13.75
CA LEU A 171 -0.30 -4.08 12.66
C LEU A 171 0.42 -3.71 11.36
N TYR A 172 0.52 -2.41 11.04
CA TYR A 172 1.27 -1.91 9.89
C TYR A 172 2.76 -2.23 9.99
N ASP A 173 3.35 -2.05 11.17
CA ASP A 173 4.75 -2.35 11.45
C ASP A 173 5.02 -3.87 11.48
N GLY A 174 3.97 -4.69 11.32
CA GLY A 174 4.07 -6.14 11.31
C GLY A 174 4.36 -6.76 12.66
N LYS A 175 4.21 -5.99 13.75
CA LYS A 175 4.53 -6.38 15.12
C LYS A 175 3.38 -7.21 15.70
N THR A 176 3.74 -8.32 16.31
CA THR A 176 2.80 -9.17 17.04
C THR A 176 1.99 -8.33 18.05
N TYR A 177 0.68 -8.55 18.05
CA TYR A 177 -0.26 -7.89 18.94
C TYR A 177 -0.98 -8.93 19.80
N SER A 178 -1.16 -8.62 21.07
CA SER A 178 -1.95 -9.47 21.96
C SER A 178 -2.75 -8.61 22.92
N ALA A 179 -4.03 -8.92 23.07
CA ALA A 179 -4.94 -8.22 23.97
C ALA A 179 -5.72 -9.22 24.82
N GLY A 180 -5.86 -8.95 26.11
CA GLY A 180 -6.77 -9.69 26.97
C GLY A 180 -8.20 -9.18 26.81
N THR A 181 -9.13 -10.05 26.44
CA THR A 181 -10.57 -9.74 26.50
C THR A 181 -11.14 -10.35 27.79
N GLN A 182 -11.94 -9.59 28.54
CA GLN A 182 -12.51 -10.04 29.81
C GLN A 182 -13.41 -11.28 29.66
N SER A 183 -13.97 -11.53 28.46
CA SER A 183 -14.94 -12.60 28.21
C SER A 183 -14.43 -13.78 27.39
N ARG A 184 -13.34 -13.65 26.62
CA ARG A 184 -12.87 -14.69 25.67
C ARG A 184 -11.39 -15.07 25.81
N GLY A 185 -10.68 -14.53 26.79
CA GLY A 185 -9.26 -14.79 27.00
C GLY A 185 -8.35 -13.88 26.17
N LYS A 186 -7.09 -14.30 25.99
CA LYS A 186 -6.06 -13.53 25.27
C LYS A 186 -6.19 -13.75 23.77
N GLU A 187 -6.57 -12.72 23.04
CA GLU A 187 -6.52 -12.70 21.58
C GLU A 187 -5.08 -12.41 21.13
N TYR A 188 -4.65 -13.10 20.08
CA TYR A 188 -3.28 -13.10 19.61
C TYR A 188 -3.24 -12.97 18.09
N VAL A 189 -2.53 -11.95 17.61
CA VAL A 189 -2.31 -11.64 16.19
C VAL A 189 -0.79 -11.67 15.95
N PRO A 190 -0.21 -12.84 15.67
CA PRO A 190 1.21 -12.99 15.39
C PRO A 190 1.56 -12.45 14.01
N ASN A 191 2.73 -11.81 13.92
CA ASN A 191 3.37 -11.41 12.66
C ASN A 191 2.39 -10.85 11.61
N PRO A 192 1.54 -9.85 11.95
CA PRO A 192 0.49 -9.38 11.05
C PRO A 192 1.03 -8.85 9.73
N PHE A 193 0.41 -9.24 8.63
CA PHE A 193 0.56 -8.63 7.32
C PHE A 193 -0.82 -8.15 6.90
N LEU A 194 -1.11 -6.90 7.25
CA LEU A 194 -2.35 -6.23 6.89
C LEU A 194 -2.05 -5.20 5.81
N THR A 195 -2.67 -5.34 4.65
CA THR A 195 -2.76 -4.27 3.65
C THR A 195 -4.09 -3.54 3.81
N VAL A 196 -4.12 -2.25 3.51
CA VAL A 196 -5.32 -1.42 3.67
C VAL A 196 -5.56 -0.60 2.41
N PHE A 197 -6.78 -0.66 1.85
CA PHE A 197 -7.20 0.19 0.74
C PHE A 197 -8.55 0.82 1.06
N LEU A 198 -8.51 2.11 1.41
CA LEU A 198 -9.69 2.84 1.79
C LEU A 198 -10.02 3.90 0.74
N ALA A 199 -11.31 4.11 0.51
CA ALA A 199 -11.79 5.20 -0.31
C ALA A 199 -12.65 6.16 0.52
N SER A 200 -12.53 7.45 0.22
CA SER A 200 -13.45 8.45 0.75
C SER A 200 -13.48 9.71 -0.12
N THR A 201 -14.15 10.73 0.40
CA THR A 201 -14.34 12.02 -0.25
C THR A 201 -13.24 13.00 0.13
N ASN A 202 -13.14 14.09 -0.62
CA ASN A 202 -12.16 15.15 -0.36
C ASN A 202 -12.35 15.87 0.98
N SER A 203 -13.47 15.68 1.69
CA SER A 203 -13.68 16.25 3.02
C SER A 203 -13.13 15.39 4.15
N LEU A 204 -12.73 14.14 3.88
CA LEU A 204 -12.14 13.27 4.90
C LEU A 204 -10.95 13.91 5.63
N PRO A 205 -9.99 14.58 4.95
CA PRO A 205 -8.83 15.16 5.60
C PRO A 205 -9.13 16.17 6.70
N ALA A 206 -10.28 16.86 6.65
CA ALA A 206 -10.71 17.79 7.70
C ALA A 206 -10.92 17.11 9.06
N LYS A 207 -11.12 15.78 9.08
CA LYS A 207 -11.30 14.99 10.29
C LYS A 207 -9.99 14.51 10.91
N PHE A 208 -8.85 14.71 10.23
CA PHE A 208 -7.55 14.23 10.70
C PHE A 208 -6.99 15.15 11.78
N LYS A 209 -6.75 14.55 12.95
CA LYS A 209 -6.12 15.18 14.11
C LYS A 209 -4.63 15.45 13.85
N VAL A 210 -4.13 16.56 14.34
CA VAL A 210 -2.72 16.93 14.21
C VAL A 210 -1.83 15.92 14.94
N ASP A 211 -2.22 15.56 16.16
CA ASP A 211 -1.47 14.64 17.01
C ASP A 211 -1.23 13.27 16.35
N ALA A 212 -2.18 12.78 15.53
CA ALA A 212 -2.05 11.51 14.82
C ALA A 212 -1.03 11.56 13.66
N PHE A 213 -0.72 12.74 13.11
CA PHE A 213 0.44 12.93 12.21
C PHE A 213 1.74 12.91 13.00
N GLN A 214 1.77 13.58 14.16
CA GLN A 214 2.96 13.64 15.02
C GLN A 214 3.32 12.27 15.63
N GLN A 215 2.31 11.47 15.98
CA GLN A 215 2.46 10.10 16.45
C GLN A 215 2.74 9.10 15.31
N GLY A 216 2.69 9.56 14.06
CA GLY A 216 3.04 8.76 12.89
C GLY A 216 1.94 7.82 12.38
N PHE A 217 0.74 7.81 12.95
CA PHE A 217 -0.35 6.94 12.48
C PHE A 217 -0.72 7.27 11.02
N TYR A 218 -0.98 8.54 10.72
CA TYR A 218 -1.30 8.95 9.35
C TYR A 218 -0.12 8.88 8.39
N ASN A 219 1.11 8.86 8.90
CA ASN A 219 2.33 8.75 8.08
C ASN A 219 2.53 7.35 7.48
N ARG A 220 1.68 6.38 7.85
CA ARG A 220 1.67 5.02 7.30
C ARG A 220 0.77 4.87 6.07
N PHE A 221 -0.08 5.85 5.79
CA PHE A 221 -0.98 5.84 4.64
C PHE A 221 -0.41 6.65 3.47
N ILE A 222 -0.47 6.09 2.28
CA ILE A 222 -0.29 6.82 1.03
C ILE A 222 -1.64 7.44 0.67
N PHE A 223 -1.72 8.76 0.80
CA PHE A 223 -2.89 9.52 0.37
C PHE A 223 -2.85 9.72 -1.13
N VAL A 224 -3.96 9.45 -1.82
CA VAL A 224 -4.03 9.57 -3.28
C VAL A 224 -5.24 10.45 -3.63
N PRO A 225 -5.11 11.78 -3.63
CA PRO A 225 -6.15 12.67 -4.12
C PRO A 225 -6.09 12.73 -5.65
N ALA A 226 -7.23 12.47 -6.30
CA ALA A 226 -7.29 12.55 -7.76
C ALA A 226 -8.60 13.14 -8.28
N VAL A 227 -8.54 13.59 -9.53
CA VAL A 227 -9.67 14.16 -10.26
C VAL A 227 -9.90 13.38 -11.55
N ARG A 228 -11.18 13.14 -11.88
CA ARG A 228 -11.51 12.47 -13.14
C ARG A 228 -11.21 13.40 -14.31
N LYS A 229 -10.33 12.98 -15.22
CA LYS A 229 -9.95 13.75 -16.42
C LYS A 229 -10.96 13.59 -17.57
N LYS A 230 -11.50 12.38 -17.76
CA LYS A 230 -12.39 12.06 -18.89
C LYS A 230 -13.55 11.20 -18.41
N THR A 231 -14.77 11.47 -18.86
CA THR A 231 -15.92 10.58 -18.61
C THR A 231 -15.96 9.48 -19.65
N LYS A 232 -16.31 8.26 -19.23
CA LYS A 232 -16.60 7.15 -20.15
C LYS A 232 -18.09 6.78 -20.15
N PRO A 233 -18.67 6.44 -21.31
CA PRO A 233 -20.04 5.97 -21.37
C PRO A 233 -20.18 4.63 -20.63
N LEU A 234 -21.39 4.34 -20.16
CA LEU A 234 -21.72 3.03 -19.62
C LEU A 234 -21.61 1.99 -20.75
N ARG A 235 -20.96 0.86 -20.47
CA ARG A 235 -20.81 -0.27 -21.39
C ARG A 235 -21.54 -1.49 -20.83
N GLN A 236 -22.09 -2.32 -21.70
CA GLN A 236 -22.85 -3.52 -21.29
C GLN A 236 -21.95 -4.68 -20.81
N GLY A 237 -20.66 -4.69 -21.15
CA GLY A 237 -19.73 -5.73 -20.71
C GLY A 237 -18.31 -5.54 -21.23
N LEU A 238 -17.43 -6.42 -20.76
CA LEU A 238 -16.05 -6.52 -21.21
C LEU A 238 -15.95 -7.25 -22.56
N SER A 239 -15.04 -6.79 -23.42
CA SER A 239 -14.66 -7.50 -24.64
C SER A 239 -13.95 -8.81 -24.32
N LYS A 240 -13.80 -9.70 -25.32
CA LYS A 240 -13.02 -10.94 -25.15
C LYS A 240 -11.56 -10.65 -24.80
N GLU A 241 -10.96 -9.65 -25.43
CA GLU A 241 -9.59 -9.21 -25.17
C GLU A 241 -9.44 -8.66 -23.74
N GLU A 242 -10.36 -7.82 -23.27
CA GLU A 242 -10.33 -7.29 -21.91
C GLU A 242 -10.44 -8.39 -20.85
N LYS A 243 -11.24 -9.44 -21.12
CA LYS A 243 -11.34 -10.62 -20.24
C LYS A 243 -10.05 -11.44 -20.24
N ALA A 244 -9.43 -11.62 -21.41
CA ALA A 244 -8.15 -12.31 -21.51
C ALA A 244 -7.05 -11.57 -20.73
N ASN A 245 -6.94 -10.25 -20.92
CA ASN A 245 -6.00 -9.41 -20.17
C ASN A 245 -6.25 -9.48 -18.66
N ALA A 246 -7.51 -9.50 -18.22
CA ALA A 246 -7.85 -9.64 -16.80
C ALA A 246 -7.39 -11.00 -16.23
N GLN A 247 -7.55 -12.08 -17.01
CA GLN A 247 -7.08 -13.41 -16.63
C GLN A 247 -5.55 -13.50 -16.57
N GLU A 248 -4.83 -12.85 -17.49
CA GLU A 248 -3.36 -12.78 -17.45
C GLU A 248 -2.85 -12.06 -16.18
N LEU A 249 -3.50 -10.95 -15.81
CA LEU A 249 -3.18 -10.23 -14.56
C LEU A 249 -3.43 -11.12 -13.33
N LEU A 250 -4.54 -11.86 -13.31
CA LEU A 250 -4.87 -12.78 -12.22
C LEU A 250 -3.88 -13.95 -12.14
N GLN A 251 -3.49 -14.52 -13.28
CA GLN A 251 -2.46 -15.58 -13.35
C GLN A 251 -1.14 -15.09 -12.76
N TYR A 252 -0.74 -13.87 -13.10
CA TYR A 252 0.44 -13.24 -12.53
C TYR A 252 0.36 -13.09 -11.00
N LEU A 253 -0.75 -12.56 -10.48
CA LEU A 253 -0.96 -12.42 -9.03
C LEU A 253 -0.99 -13.77 -8.32
N ASN A 254 -1.60 -14.79 -8.95
CA ASN A 254 -1.66 -16.14 -8.42
C ASN A 254 -0.27 -16.79 -8.37
N ALA A 255 0.58 -16.56 -9.38
CA ALA A 255 1.96 -17.04 -9.39
C ALA A 255 2.75 -16.47 -8.20
N LEU A 256 2.65 -15.16 -7.93
CA LEU A 256 3.28 -14.54 -6.76
C LEU A 256 2.74 -15.11 -5.44
N LYS A 257 1.43 -15.29 -5.33
CA LYS A 257 0.79 -15.84 -4.13
C LYS A 257 1.15 -17.30 -3.87
N ALA A 258 1.42 -18.07 -4.93
CA ALA A 258 1.73 -19.49 -4.86
C ALA A 258 3.18 -19.78 -4.39
N CYS A 259 4.05 -18.77 -4.36
CA CYS A 259 5.39 -18.88 -3.78
C CYS A 259 5.30 -19.24 -2.28
N ASN A 260 5.92 -20.35 -1.89
CA ASN A 260 5.86 -20.85 -0.51
C ASN A 260 7.15 -20.61 0.27
N LEU A 261 8.23 -20.26 -0.42
CA LEU A 261 9.51 -19.92 0.20
C LEU A 261 9.55 -18.46 0.61
N LEU A 262 10.31 -18.17 1.66
CA LEU A 262 10.58 -16.80 2.03
C LEU A 262 11.68 -16.24 1.12
N TYR A 263 11.38 -15.12 0.44
CA TYR A 263 12.31 -14.39 -0.40
C TYR A 263 12.68 -13.05 0.21
N TYR A 264 13.98 -12.79 0.25
CA TYR A 264 14.57 -11.54 0.69
C TYR A 264 14.95 -10.69 -0.52
N LEU A 265 14.43 -9.47 -0.54
CA LEU A 265 14.79 -8.43 -1.48
C LEU A 265 15.94 -7.61 -0.91
N CYS A 266 17.05 -7.55 -1.64
CA CYS A 266 18.26 -6.83 -1.29
C CYS A 266 18.52 -5.74 -2.33
N LEU A 267 19.02 -4.58 -1.92
CA LEU A 267 19.46 -3.56 -2.88
C LEU A 267 20.77 -4.02 -3.53
N CYS A 268 20.91 -3.87 -4.85
CA CYS A 268 22.24 -3.85 -5.46
C CYS A 268 23.02 -2.61 -5.00
N GLU A 269 24.33 -2.59 -5.23
CA GLU A 269 25.19 -1.49 -4.78
C GLU A 269 24.71 -0.13 -5.31
N GLU A 270 24.38 -0.05 -6.60
CA GLU A 270 23.92 1.17 -7.26
C GLU A 270 22.55 1.63 -6.72
N ALA A 271 21.64 0.68 -6.47
CA ALA A 271 20.35 0.98 -5.84
C ALA A 271 20.53 1.50 -4.41
N ASN A 272 21.46 0.94 -3.65
CA ASN A 272 21.77 1.38 -2.29
C ASN A 272 22.36 2.80 -2.27
N GLN A 273 23.26 3.11 -3.21
CA GLN A 273 23.81 4.46 -3.37
C GLN A 273 22.72 5.48 -3.70
N LEU A 274 21.81 5.16 -4.63
CA LEU A 274 20.68 6.02 -4.96
C LEU A 274 19.74 6.24 -3.76
N TYR A 275 19.42 5.16 -3.02
CA TYR A 275 18.58 5.25 -1.84
C TYR A 275 19.22 6.12 -0.75
N SER A 276 20.50 5.89 -0.44
CA SER A 276 21.23 6.62 0.61
C SER A 276 21.28 8.12 0.30
N LYS A 277 21.56 8.47 -0.97
CA LYS A 277 21.54 9.87 -1.40
C LYS A 277 20.15 10.50 -1.27
N PHE A 278 19.10 9.76 -1.63
CA PHE A 278 17.73 10.24 -1.51
C PHE A 278 17.30 10.45 -0.05
N GLU A 279 17.70 9.54 0.84
CA GLU A 279 17.45 9.66 2.29
C GLU A 279 18.18 10.88 2.87
N GLU A 280 19.47 11.06 2.54
CA GLU A 280 20.27 12.23 2.93
C GLU A 280 19.66 13.55 2.42
N GLU A 281 19.17 13.59 1.16
CA GLU A 281 18.46 14.75 0.61
C GLU A 281 17.23 15.11 1.47
N ILE A 282 16.44 14.13 1.90
CA ILE A 282 15.27 14.34 2.76
C ILE A 282 15.67 14.82 4.14
N GLU A 283 16.69 14.23 4.76
CA GLU A 283 17.19 14.65 6.08
C GLU A 283 17.66 16.12 6.04
N ILE A 284 18.44 16.49 5.03
CA ILE A 284 18.92 17.86 4.84
C ILE A 284 17.75 18.85 4.69
N GLU A 285 16.70 18.48 3.95
CA GLU A 285 15.52 19.32 3.78
C GLU A 285 14.69 19.46 5.06
N ILE A 286 14.62 18.40 5.87
CA ILE A 286 13.99 18.44 7.20
C ILE A 286 14.77 19.35 8.14
N GLU A 287 16.09 19.19 8.22
CA GLU A 287 16.96 19.97 9.13
C GLU A 287 16.97 21.47 8.78
N LYS A 288 16.98 21.80 7.49
CA LYS A 288 17.02 23.19 7.00
C LYS A 288 15.65 23.83 6.89
N GLY A 289 14.61 23.02 6.73
CA GLY A 289 13.24 23.47 6.48
C GLY A 289 12.43 23.68 7.76
N ASN A 290 11.28 24.32 7.61
CA ASN A 290 10.21 24.27 8.62
C ASN A 290 8.98 23.64 7.96
N LEU A 291 8.93 22.30 7.98
CA LEU A 291 7.83 21.53 7.40
C LEU A 291 6.61 21.44 8.34
N GLY A 292 6.76 21.85 9.61
CA GLY A 292 5.72 21.79 10.63
C GLY A 292 5.12 20.39 10.76
N ILE A 293 3.79 20.30 10.69
CA ILE A 293 3.06 19.02 10.75
C ILE A 293 3.44 18.03 9.63
N LYS A 294 4.01 18.50 8.52
CA LYS A 294 4.36 17.64 7.39
C LYS A 294 5.66 16.87 7.59
N GLU A 295 6.50 17.28 8.54
CA GLU A 295 7.86 16.75 8.75
C GLU A 295 7.85 15.23 8.93
N GLY A 296 7.01 14.72 9.83
CA GLY A 296 6.93 13.28 10.09
C GLY A 296 6.44 12.46 8.90
N TYR A 297 5.64 13.03 8.00
CA TYR A 297 5.24 12.35 6.77
C TYR A 297 6.39 12.37 5.75
N TYR A 298 7.06 13.52 5.60
CA TYR A 298 8.17 13.68 4.66
C TYR A 298 9.35 12.75 5.00
N GLY A 299 9.73 12.69 6.29
CA GLY A 299 10.72 11.73 6.78
C GLY A 299 10.28 10.26 6.67
N GLY A 300 8.99 10.00 6.48
CA GLY A 300 8.46 8.66 6.21
C GLY A 300 8.53 8.23 4.73
N VAL A 301 8.76 9.15 3.79
CA VAL A 301 8.79 8.85 2.35
C VAL A 301 9.86 7.81 1.96
N PRO A 302 11.10 7.82 2.50
CA PRO A 302 12.08 6.77 2.23
C PRO A 302 11.58 5.35 2.49
N ASN A 303 10.78 5.16 3.56
CA ASN A 303 10.20 3.87 3.89
C ASN A 303 9.19 3.40 2.81
N PHE A 304 8.38 4.31 2.24
CA PHE A 304 7.54 3.96 1.10
C PHE A 304 8.38 3.61 -0.12
N VAL A 305 9.43 4.38 -0.40
CA VAL A 305 10.32 4.19 -1.56
C VAL A 305 10.95 2.79 -1.54
N ILE A 306 11.49 2.32 -0.41
CA ILE A 306 12.04 0.94 -0.30
C ILE A 306 10.99 -0.12 -0.63
N ARG A 307 9.81 -0.02 0.00
CA ARG A 307 8.74 -1.02 -0.20
C ARG A 307 8.28 -1.03 -1.66
N ILE A 308 8.15 0.14 -2.27
CA ILE A 308 7.72 0.29 -3.65
C ILE A 308 8.81 -0.16 -4.63
N ALA A 309 10.09 0.06 -4.34
CA ALA A 309 11.20 -0.47 -5.14
C ALA A 309 11.17 -2.01 -5.16
N CYS A 310 10.90 -2.63 -4.01
CA CYS A 310 10.71 -4.08 -3.92
C CYS A 310 9.52 -4.55 -4.77
N LEU A 311 8.38 -3.86 -4.68
CA LEU A 311 7.21 -4.19 -5.51
C LEU A 311 7.45 -3.94 -7.00
N PHE A 312 8.25 -2.94 -7.37
CA PHE A 312 8.65 -2.69 -8.76
C PHE A 312 9.58 -3.78 -9.30
N ARG A 313 10.47 -4.33 -8.46
CA ARG A 313 11.28 -5.48 -8.84
C ARG A 313 10.40 -6.68 -9.21
N LEU A 314 9.38 -6.97 -8.39
CA LEU A 314 8.43 -8.06 -8.64
C LEU A 314 7.55 -7.76 -9.86
N ASN A 315 7.02 -6.55 -9.99
CA ASN A 315 6.18 -6.08 -11.10
C ASN A 315 6.80 -6.34 -12.49
N ARG A 316 8.14 -6.37 -12.58
CA ARG A 316 8.89 -6.57 -13.82
C ARG A 316 9.19 -8.02 -14.16
N MET A 317 8.86 -8.93 -13.26
CA MET A 317 8.99 -10.37 -13.50
C MET A 317 7.89 -10.84 -14.44
N SER A 318 8.18 -11.84 -15.25
CA SER A 318 7.17 -12.65 -15.91
C SER A 318 6.66 -13.75 -14.98
N VAL A 319 5.52 -14.36 -15.33
CA VAL A 319 5.04 -15.57 -14.63
C VAL A 319 6.12 -16.65 -14.60
N LYS A 320 6.81 -16.84 -15.73
CA LYS A 320 7.91 -17.80 -15.83
C LYS A 320 9.05 -17.47 -14.87
N ASP A 321 9.45 -16.21 -14.76
CA ASP A 321 10.52 -15.82 -13.82
C ASP A 321 10.11 -16.13 -12.37
N ILE A 322 8.84 -15.94 -12.01
CA ILE A 322 8.31 -16.27 -10.68
C ILE A 322 8.31 -17.79 -10.43
N GLU A 323 7.90 -18.58 -11.42
CA GLU A 323 7.92 -20.04 -11.35
C GLU A 323 9.36 -20.59 -11.27
N ASP A 324 10.29 -19.97 -12.00
CA ASP A 324 11.70 -20.34 -11.99
C ASP A 324 12.34 -20.00 -10.63
N LEU A 325 11.97 -18.88 -9.98
CA LEU A 325 12.41 -18.59 -8.60
C LEU A 325 12.07 -19.72 -7.62
N GLU A 326 10.82 -20.22 -7.67
CA GLU A 326 10.35 -21.29 -6.79
C GLU A 326 11.09 -22.61 -7.07
N ARG A 327 11.44 -22.87 -8.33
CA ARG A 327 12.18 -24.08 -8.74
C ARG A 327 13.66 -24.02 -8.36
N GLU A 328 14.29 -22.85 -8.49
CA GLU A 328 15.71 -22.67 -8.22
C GLU A 328 16.03 -22.58 -6.73
N HIS A 329 15.02 -22.38 -5.88
CA HIS A 329 15.17 -22.23 -4.43
C HIS A 329 16.17 -21.12 -4.03
N SER A 330 16.32 -20.09 -4.86
CA SER A 330 17.15 -18.93 -4.54
C SER A 330 16.35 -17.95 -3.69
N PRO A 331 16.64 -17.80 -2.38
CA PRO A 331 15.84 -16.94 -1.51
C PRO A 331 16.18 -15.46 -1.69
N LEU A 332 17.12 -15.10 -2.57
CA LEU A 332 17.59 -13.73 -2.75
C LEU A 332 17.13 -13.14 -4.08
N LEU A 333 16.53 -11.96 -3.99
CA LEU A 333 16.13 -11.13 -5.11
C LEU A 333 16.81 -9.77 -5.02
N PHE A 334 17.45 -9.33 -6.09
CA PHE A 334 18.10 -8.02 -6.11
C PHE A 334 17.19 -6.95 -6.70
N VAL A 335 16.99 -5.86 -5.96
CA VAL A 335 16.36 -4.62 -6.39
C VAL A 335 17.41 -3.81 -7.13
N SER A 336 17.15 -3.54 -8.41
CA SER A 336 18.09 -2.85 -9.29
C SER A 336 18.06 -1.34 -9.10
N GLU A 337 19.09 -0.65 -9.59
CA GLU A 337 19.14 0.81 -9.67
C GLU A 337 17.87 1.38 -10.33
N ARG A 338 17.39 0.70 -11.39
CA ARG A 338 16.19 1.09 -12.12
C ARG A 338 14.94 1.03 -11.25
N ASP A 339 14.78 -0.02 -10.45
CA ASP A 339 13.62 -0.18 -9.56
C ASP A 339 13.61 0.91 -8.50
N MET A 340 14.78 1.23 -7.93
CA MET A 340 14.94 2.30 -6.95
C MET A 340 14.69 3.68 -7.56
N SER A 341 15.23 3.96 -8.76
CA SER A 341 15.03 5.23 -9.46
C SER A 341 13.55 5.49 -9.75
N LEU A 342 12.81 4.48 -10.22
CA LEU A 342 11.37 4.56 -10.41
C LEU A 342 10.63 4.79 -9.08
N ALA A 343 11.03 4.08 -8.02
CA ALA A 343 10.42 4.23 -6.70
C ALA A 343 10.64 5.62 -6.10
N ILE A 344 11.82 6.23 -6.27
CA ILE A 344 12.12 7.62 -5.85
C ILE A 344 11.21 8.60 -6.59
N LYS A 345 11.05 8.44 -7.92
CA LYS A 345 10.11 9.28 -8.70
C LYS A 345 8.68 9.14 -8.18
N PHE A 346 8.26 7.93 -7.86
CA PHE A 346 6.95 7.68 -7.27
C PHE A 346 6.85 8.25 -5.84
N GLY A 347 7.91 8.18 -5.03
CA GLY A 347 7.99 8.79 -3.70
C GLY A 347 7.77 10.30 -3.75
N ARG A 348 8.30 10.98 -4.77
CA ARG A 348 8.02 12.40 -5.03
C ARG A 348 6.54 12.64 -5.36
N LEU A 349 5.90 11.75 -6.13
CA LEU A 349 4.44 11.83 -6.37
C LEU A 349 3.65 11.64 -5.07
N ILE A 350 4.05 10.70 -4.21
CA ILE A 350 3.44 10.48 -2.88
C ILE A 350 3.51 11.76 -2.05
N TRP A 351 4.66 12.44 -2.07
CA TRP A 351 4.81 13.73 -1.38
C TRP A 351 3.86 14.80 -1.94
N MET A 352 3.81 14.97 -3.28
CA MET A 352 2.89 15.92 -3.91
C MET A 352 1.41 15.63 -3.60
N TRP A 353 1.05 14.34 -3.54
CA TRP A 353 -0.28 13.91 -3.14
C TRP A 353 -0.58 14.25 -1.67
N PHE A 354 0.38 14.06 -0.78
CA PHE A 354 0.26 14.46 0.61
C PHE A 354 0.09 15.97 0.76
N GLU A 355 0.86 16.77 0.03
CA GLU A 355 0.69 18.22 0.02
C GLU A 355 -0.71 18.62 -0.44
N ARG A 356 -1.22 17.98 -1.48
CA ARG A 356 -2.60 18.21 -1.93
C ARG A 356 -3.62 17.79 -0.86
N MET A 357 -3.39 16.69 -0.16
CA MET A 357 -4.23 16.25 0.96
C MET A 357 -4.25 17.29 2.09
N MET A 358 -3.10 17.88 2.43
CA MET A 358 -3.01 18.95 3.44
C MET A 358 -3.77 20.21 3.01
N ILE A 359 -3.74 20.56 1.72
CA ILE A 359 -4.58 21.66 1.20
C ILE A 359 -6.07 21.32 1.38
N LEU A 360 -6.50 20.09 1.04
CA LEU A 360 -7.88 19.66 1.24
C LEU A 360 -8.29 19.73 2.72
N ARG A 361 -7.40 19.35 3.65
CA ARG A 361 -7.66 19.47 5.09
C ARG A 361 -8.00 20.90 5.50
N THR A 362 -7.27 21.89 4.98
CA THR A 362 -7.53 23.31 5.24
C THR A 362 -8.80 23.80 4.53
N GLU A 363 -9.02 23.42 3.27
CA GLU A 363 -10.19 23.80 2.48
C GLU A 363 -11.51 23.35 3.15
N TYR A 364 -11.52 22.20 3.83
CA TYR A 364 -12.72 21.60 4.43
C TYR A 364 -12.79 21.70 5.97
N GLY A 365 -11.75 22.22 6.64
CA GLY A 365 -11.59 22.22 8.10
C GLY A 365 -12.09 23.48 8.82
N ALA A 366 -13.02 24.22 8.21
CA ALA A 366 -13.59 25.45 8.77
C ALA A 366 -14.43 25.24 10.03
#